data_AF-A0A1Q8BMT9-F1
#
_entry.id   AF-A0A1Q8BMT9-F1
#
_cell.length_a   1.000
_cell.length_b   1.000
_cell.length_c   1.000
_cell.angle_alpha   90.00
_cell.angle_beta   90.00
_cell.angle_gamma   90.00
#
_symmetry.space_group_name_H-M   'P 1'
#
loop_
_entity.id
_entity.type
_entity.pdbx_description
1 polymer ?
#
loop_
_entity_poly.entity_id
_entity_poly.type
_entity_poly.pdbx_seq_one_letter_code
_entity_poly.pdbx_strand_id
1 'polypeptide(L)'
;MSHSHNSPRAWREIARDLAREPDGLKRRALMEELNKSSDPTFATCAICNKLCELTSCKIDEQGRPVHENCYTLKLTSAPNH
;
A
#
# COMPACT_ATOMS: atom_id res chain seq x y z
N MET A 1 -3.83 -8.17 21.27
CA MET A 1 -3.13 -6.87 21.27
C MET A 1 -3.24 -6.30 19.87
N SER A 2 -4.01 -5.22 19.75
CA SER A 2 -4.24 -4.35 18.58
C SER A 2 -2.91 -3.99 17.91
N HIS A 3 -2.75 -3.83 16.60
CA HIS A 3 -3.37 -2.85 15.71
C HIS A 3 -3.15 -3.28 14.25
N SER A 4 -4.17 -3.80 13.55
CA SER A 4 -4.12 -3.90 12.07
C SER A 4 -4.57 -2.57 11.48
N HIS A 5 -3.70 -1.57 11.59
CA HIS A 5 -3.86 -0.34 10.83
C HIS A 5 -3.41 -0.67 9.40
N ASN A 6 -4.40 -0.81 8.53
CA ASN A 6 -4.26 -1.11 7.11
C ASN A 6 -3.74 0.13 6.36
N SER A 7 -2.53 0.56 6.71
CA SER A 7 -1.76 1.64 6.11
C SER A 7 -0.41 1.02 5.73
N PRO A 8 0.14 1.28 4.53
CA PRO A 8 1.40 0.70 4.16
C PRO A 8 2.46 1.33 5.03
N ARG A 9 3.19 0.44 5.68
CA ARG A 9 4.27 0.79 6.56
C ARG A 9 5.42 1.31 5.73
N ALA A 10 6.11 2.33 6.22
CA ALA A 10 7.36 2.72 5.58
C ALA A 10 8.32 1.53 5.63
N TRP A 11 9.13 1.33 4.59
CA TRP A 11 10.11 0.24 4.54
C TRP A 11 10.97 0.16 5.82
N ARG A 12 11.25 1.31 6.45
CA ARG A 12 11.99 1.43 7.72
C ARG A 12 11.29 0.76 8.90
N GLU A 13 9.96 0.82 8.95
CA GLU A 13 9.16 0.18 9.99
C GLU A 13 9.14 -1.33 9.78
N ILE A 14 8.95 -1.77 8.54
CA ILE A 14 8.95 -3.19 8.17
C ILE A 14 10.31 -3.82 8.49
N ALA A 15 11.41 -3.16 8.13
CA ALA A 15 12.76 -3.62 8.43
C ALA A 15 13.03 -3.72 9.95
N ARG A 16 12.49 -2.78 10.74
CA ARG A 16 12.61 -2.81 12.20
C ARG A 16 11.87 -3.99 12.81
N ASP A 17 10.65 -4.27 12.37
CA ASP A 17 9.88 -5.43 12.85
C ASP A 17 10.53 -6.74 12.40
N LEU A 18 11.03 -6.81 11.16
CA LEU A 18 11.76 -7.98 10.66
C LEU A 18 13.00 -8.29 11.50
N ALA A 19 13.71 -7.27 11.99
CA ALA A 19 14.88 -7.47 12.87
C ALA A 19 14.50 -8.03 14.26
N ARG A 20 13.26 -7.81 14.70
CA ARG A 20 12.77 -8.20 16.04
C ARG A 20 11.95 -9.49 16.03
N GLU A 21 11.42 -9.88 14.87
CA GLU A 21 10.54 -11.04 14.75
C GLU A 21 11.34 -12.36 14.76
N PRO A 22 11.10 -13.24 15.75
CA PRO A 22 11.78 -14.54 15.84
C PRO A 22 11.04 -15.64 15.05
N ASP A 23 9.74 -15.46 14.79
CA ASP A 23 8.91 -16.46 14.12
C ASP A 23 9.19 -16.49 12.61
N GLY A 24 9.54 -17.68 12.09
CA GLY A 24 9.91 -17.84 10.68
C GLY A 24 8.79 -17.49 9.71
N LEU A 25 7.53 -17.77 10.05
CA LEU A 25 6.39 -17.49 9.19
C LEU A 25 6.13 -15.97 9.11
N LYS A 26 6.11 -15.29 10.26
CA LYS A 26 5.95 -13.83 10.31
C LYS A 26 7.13 -13.09 9.68
N ARG A 27 8.37 -13.57 9.88
CA ARG A 27 9.55 -13.05 9.18
C ARG A 27 9.39 -13.12 7.67
N ARG A 28 8.88 -14.24 7.14
CA ARG A 28 8.63 -14.39 5.69
C ARG A 28 7.58 -13.40 5.19
N ALA A 29 6.50 -13.20 5.93
CA ALA A 29 5.49 -12.19 5.58
C ALA A 29 6.06 -10.76 5.57
N LEU A 30 6.87 -10.40 6.57
CA LEU A 30 7.55 -9.11 6.65
C LEU A 30 8.58 -8.91 5.53
N MET A 31 9.32 -9.95 5.15
CA MET A 31 10.23 -9.91 3.99
C MET A 31 9.48 -9.65 2.69
N GLU A 32 8.33 -10.30 2.50
CA GLU A 32 7.49 -10.07 1.31
C GLU A 32 6.95 -8.62 1.27
N GLU A 33 6.49 -8.11 2.41
CA GLU A 33 6.01 -6.72 2.53
C GLU A 33 7.14 -5.70 2.26
N LEU A 34 8.35 -5.97 2.76
CA LEU A 34 9.53 -5.16 2.49
C LEU A 34 9.91 -5.18 1.01
N ASN A 35 9.87 -6.36 0.38
CA ASN A 35 10.13 -6.50 -1.05
C ASN A 35 9.17 -5.65 -1.86
N LYS A 36 7.86 -5.75 -1.58
CA LYS A 36 6.82 -4.93 -2.24
C LYS A 36 7.00 -3.43 -1.97
N SER A 37 7.53 -3.04 -0.82
CA SER A 37 7.79 -1.63 -0.51
C SER A 37 9.06 -1.07 -1.19
N SER A 38 9.95 -1.95 -1.63
CA SER A 38 11.21 -1.62 -2.30
C SER A 38 11.10 -1.71 -3.82
N ASP A 39 10.04 -2.33 -4.31
CA ASP A 39 9.84 -2.62 -5.72
C ASP A 39 9.23 -1.41 -6.45
N PRO A 40 9.84 -0.94 -7.56
CA PRO A 40 9.40 0.26 -8.26
C PRO A 40 8.07 0.09 -8.99
N THR A 41 7.54 -1.14 -9.08
CA THR A 41 6.22 -1.43 -9.64
C THR A 41 5.10 -1.24 -8.62
N PHE A 42 5.41 -0.99 -7.35
CA PHE A 42 4.41 -0.70 -6.32
C PHE A 42 4.49 0.76 -5.86
N ALA A 43 3.33 1.37 -5.66
CA ALA A 43 3.24 2.73 -5.16
C ALA A 43 2.07 2.88 -4.17
N THR A 44 2.12 3.94 -3.37
CA THR A 44 1.10 4.26 -2.38
C THR A 44 -0.12 4.87 -3.06
N CYS A 45 -1.29 4.23 -2.91
CA CYS A 45 -2.57 4.77 -3.39
C CYS A 45 -2.88 6.10 -2.72
N ALA A 46 -3.16 7.14 -3.50
CA ALA A 46 -3.42 8.48 -2.98
C ALA A 46 -4.73 8.65 -2.17
N ILE A 47 -5.60 7.63 -2.16
CA ILE A 47 -6.94 7.68 -1.51
C ILE A 47 -6.97 6.88 -0.22
N CYS A 48 -6.61 5.59 -0.28
CA CYS A 48 -6.64 4.71 0.89
C CYS A 48 -5.28 4.57 1.57
N ASN A 49 -4.28 5.26 1.03
CA ASN A 49 -2.89 5.19 1.40
C ASN A 49 -2.25 3.82 1.22
N LYS A 50 -2.88 2.73 0.76
CA LYS A 50 -2.26 1.38 0.68
C LYS A 50 -1.38 1.15 -0.54
N LEU A 51 -0.48 0.18 -0.48
CA LEU A 51 0.30 -0.27 -1.64
C LEU A 51 -0.64 -0.71 -2.77
N CYS A 52 -0.33 -0.26 -3.97
CA CYS A 52 -1.05 -0.49 -5.20
C CYS A 52 -0.01 -0.84 -6.26
N GLU A 53 -0.21 -1.94 -6.98
CA GLU A 53 0.67 -2.35 -8.07
C GLU A 53 0.40 -1.48 -9.31
N LEU A 54 1.38 -0.70 -9.74
CA LEU A 54 1.28 0.30 -10.80
C LEU A 54 0.75 -0.27 -12.13
N THR A 55 0.98 -1.54 -12.41
CA THR A 55 0.44 -2.27 -13.57
C THR A 55 -1.08 -2.38 -13.54
N SER A 56 -1.67 -2.39 -12.34
CA SER A 56 -3.10 -2.58 -12.08
C SER A 56 -3.76 -1.34 -11.46
N CYS A 57 -2.99 -0.34 -11.01
CA CYS A 57 -3.51 0.93 -10.53
C CYS A 57 -3.99 1.81 -11.68
N LYS A 58 -4.95 2.68 -11.39
CA LYS A 58 -5.25 3.83 -12.24
C LYS A 58 -4.44 5.03 -11.78
N ILE A 59 -4.10 5.91 -12.72
CA ILE A 59 -3.47 7.19 -12.43
C ILE A 59 -4.57 8.25 -12.37
N ASP A 60 -4.64 9.00 -11.28
CA ASP A 60 -5.59 10.10 -11.12
C ASP A 60 -5.16 11.34 -11.92
N GLU A 61 -6.06 12.33 -12.05
CA GLU A 61 -5.80 13.58 -12.78
C GLU A 61 -4.58 14.36 -12.28
N GLN A 62 -4.13 14.13 -11.04
CA GLN A 62 -2.91 14.71 -10.46
C GLN A 62 -1.64 13.89 -10.73
N GLY A 63 -1.73 12.81 -11.52
CA GLY A 63 -0.60 11.93 -11.81
C GLY A 63 -0.25 10.97 -10.68
N ARG A 64 -1.14 10.76 -9.69
CA ARG A 64 -0.87 9.86 -8.56
C ARG A 64 -1.53 8.49 -8.77
N PRO A 65 -0.90 7.39 -8.32
CA PRO A 65 -1.47 6.06 -8.43
C PRO A 65 -2.61 5.87 -7.42
N VAL A 66 -3.66 5.19 -7.86
CA VAL A 66 -4.88 4.93 -7.10
C VAL A 66 -5.41 3.54 -7.46
N HIS A 67 -5.87 2.77 -6.47
CA HIS A 67 -6.55 1.49 -6.76
C HIS A 67 -7.75 1.73 -7.69
N GLU A 68 -8.03 0.79 -8.59
CA GLU A 68 -9.20 0.89 -9.48
C GLU A 68 -10.50 1.17 -8.70
N ASN A 69 -10.73 0.45 -7.60
CA ASN A 69 -11.91 0.64 -6.77
C ASN A 69 -11.94 2.03 -6.10
N CYS A 70 -10.78 2.52 -5.64
CA CYS A 70 -10.67 3.86 -5.07
C CYS A 70 -10.90 4.95 -6.12
N TYR A 71 -10.44 4.73 -7.36
CA TYR A 71 -10.65 5.65 -8.47
C TYR A 71 -12.15 5.76 -8.84
N THR A 72 -12.84 4.62 -8.94
CA THR A 72 -14.29 4.60 -9.18
C THR A 72 -15.07 5.31 -8.08
N LEU A 73 -14.70 5.09 -6.80
CA LEU A 73 -15.31 5.80 -5.67
C LEU A 73 -15.12 7.33 -5.77
N LYS A 74 -13.92 7.79 -6.13
CA LYS A 74 -13.62 9.21 -6.36
C LYS A 74 -14.55 9.81 -7.43
N LEU A 75 -14.75 9.11 -8.54
CA LEU A 75 -15.64 9.55 -9.63
C LEU A 75 -17.10 9.61 -9.20
N THR A 76 -17.58 8.64 -8.42
CA THR A 76 -18.97 8.63 -7.94
C THR A 76 -19.28 9.67 -6.87
N SER A 77 -18.24 10.17 -6.17
CA SER A 77 -18.35 11.23 -5.16
C SER A 77 -18.17 12.64 -5.71
N ALA A 78 -17.85 12.79 -7.01
CA ALA A 78 -17.97 14.09 -7.67
C ALA A 78 -19.48 14.39 -7.83
N PRO A 79 -20.03 15.42 -7.19
CA PRO A 79 -21.43 15.79 -7.41
C PRO A 79 -21.59 16.12 -8.90
N ASN A 80 -22.53 15.42 -9.56
CA ASN A 80 -23.03 15.81 -10.87
C ASN A 80 -23.37 17.31 -10.82
N HIS A 81 -22.76 18.09 -11.71
CA HIS A 81 -23.15 19.46 -12.00
C HIS A 81 -24.38 19.46 -12.91
#